data_AF-A0A5E4JVP8-F1
#
_entry.id   AF-A0A5E4JVP8-F1
#
_cell.length_a   1.000
_cell.length_b   1.000
_cell.length_c   1.000
_cell.angle_alpha   90.00
_cell.angle_beta   90.00
_cell.angle_gamma   90.00
#
_symmetry.space_group_name_H-M   'P 1'
#
loop_
_entity.id
_entity.type
_entity.pdbx_description
1 polymer ?
#
loop_
_entity_poly.entity_id
_entity_poly.type
_entity_poly.pdbx_seq_one_letter_code
_entity_poly.pdbx_strand_id
1 'polypeptide(L)'
;MLLQEKANYQRKTLASYTPEIVSRLSALTTTALVVCYTLFVFFGEHPLLYINLPIALYTIFRYESFITTGNKIARHPELVFTDWRMMTAITAWGILTFAVLYFY
;
A
#
# COMPACT_ATOMS: atom_id res chain seq x y z
N MET A 1 -12.52 28.20 8.65
CA MET A 1 -13.91 27.73 8.41
C MET A 1 -14.40 27.97 6.98
N LEU A 2 -13.78 28.83 6.16
CA LEU A 2 -14.24 29.13 4.78
C LEU A 2 -13.87 28.10 3.69
N LEU A 3 -13.05 27.09 3.99
CA LEU A 3 -12.69 26.01 3.04
C LEU A 3 -13.62 24.80 3.11
N GLN A 4 -14.49 24.74 4.12
CA GLN A 4 -15.33 23.57 4.38
C GLN A 4 -16.66 23.62 3.60
N GLU A 5 -17.15 24.81 3.26
CA GLU A 5 -18.39 24.98 2.50
C GLU A 5 -18.26 24.69 1.00
N LYS A 6 -17.08 24.90 0.40
CA LYS A 6 -16.88 24.72 -1.06
C LYS A 6 -16.43 23.32 -1.49
N ALA A 7 -16.01 22.46 -0.56
CA ALA A 7 -15.57 21.10 -0.87
C ALA A 7 -16.72 20.12 -1.16
N ASN A 8 -17.94 20.46 -0.75
CA ASN A 8 -19.11 19.58 -0.86
C ASN A 8 -19.68 19.49 -2.30
N TYR A 9 -19.16 20.29 -3.23
CA TYR A 9 -19.64 20.35 -4.62
C TYR A 9 -18.80 19.55 -5.63
N GLN A 10 -17.67 18.95 -5.24
CA GLN A 10 -16.77 18.35 -6.23
C GLN A 10 -17.00 16.87 -6.55
N ARG A 11 -17.55 16.02 -5.65
CA ARG A 11 -17.85 14.60 -5.97
C ARG A 11 -19.04 14.04 -5.18
N LYS A 12 -20.23 14.09 -5.77
CA LYS A 12 -21.48 13.48 -5.26
C LYS A 12 -21.34 11.97 -4.96
N THR A 13 -20.36 11.29 -5.59
CA THR A 13 -20.04 9.87 -5.38
C THR A 13 -19.34 9.58 -4.05
N LEU A 14 -18.65 10.55 -3.44
CA LEU A 14 -17.97 10.35 -2.15
C LEU A 14 -18.93 10.47 -0.95
N ALA A 15 -20.13 11.03 -1.13
CA ALA A 15 -21.09 11.21 -0.05
C ALA A 15 -21.57 9.88 0.58
N SER A 16 -21.53 8.79 -0.18
CA SER A 16 -21.90 7.44 0.28
C SER A 16 -20.73 6.65 0.88
N TYR A 17 -19.48 7.12 0.73
CA TYR A 17 -18.32 6.45 1.28
C TYR A 17 -18.08 6.93 2.71
N THR A 18 -18.51 6.12 3.68
CA THR A 18 -18.08 6.33 5.06
C THR A 18 -16.62 5.89 5.22
N PRO A 19 -15.85 6.51 6.14
CA PRO A 19 -14.47 6.10 6.41
C PRO A 19 -14.34 4.62 6.81
N GLU A 20 -15.40 4.05 7.39
CA GLU A 20 -15.47 2.63 7.75
C GLU A 20 -15.59 1.69 6.53
N ILE A 21 -16.36 2.06 5.51
CA ILE A 21 -16.45 1.25 4.27
C ILE A 21 -15.11 1.28 3.54
N VAL A 22 -14.45 2.43 3.50
CA VAL A 22 -13.14 2.59 2.86
C VAL A 22 -12.08 1.76 3.55
N SER A 23 -12.02 1.77 4.89
CA SER A 23 -11.04 0.96 5.63
C SER A 23 -11.26 -0.54 5.42
N ARG A 24 -12.51 -1.00 5.43
CA ARG A 24 -12.86 -2.40 5.14
C ARG A 24 -12.46 -2.82 3.73
N LEU A 25 -12.73 -1.98 2.73
CA LEU A 25 -12.36 -2.27 1.34
C LEU A 25 -10.84 -2.28 1.13
N SER A 26 -10.11 -1.39 1.81
CA SER A 26 -8.63 -1.40 1.84
C SER A 26 -8.12 -2.72 2.38
N ALA A 27 -8.57 -3.13 3.57
CA ALA A 27 -8.12 -4.37 4.19
C ALA A 27 -8.40 -5.61 3.33
N LEU A 28 -9.58 -5.70 2.71
CA LEU A 28 -9.94 -6.79 1.80
C LEU A 28 -9.05 -6.82 0.55
N THR A 29 -8.85 -5.67 -0.08
CA THR A 29 -8.02 -5.55 -1.29
C THR A 29 -6.56 -5.85 -0.97
N THR A 30 -6.05 -5.36 0.16
CA THR A 30 -4.71 -5.63 0.67
C THR A 30 -4.49 -7.11 0.92
N THR A 31 -5.47 -7.80 1.53
CA THR A 31 -5.39 -9.25 1.76
C THR A 31 -5.36 -10.01 0.44
N ALA A 32 -6.24 -9.66 -0.51
CA ALA A 32 -6.25 -10.26 -1.84
C ALA A 32 -4.92 -10.02 -2.58
N LEU A 33 -4.37 -8.81 -2.51
CA LEU A 33 -3.07 -8.46 -3.09
C LEU A 33 -1.94 -9.33 -2.52
N VAL A 34 -1.89 -9.50 -1.19
CA VAL A 34 -0.90 -10.34 -0.52
C VAL A 34 -1.00 -11.79 -0.99
N VAL A 35 -2.22 -12.33 -1.08
CA VAL A 35 -2.45 -13.72 -1.53
C VAL A 35 -2.02 -13.88 -2.99
N CYS A 36 -2.47 -13.00 -3.89
CA CYS A 36 -2.09 -13.04 -5.30
C CYS A 36 -0.57 -12.92 -5.49
N TYR A 37 0.07 -12.00 -4.77
CA TYR A 37 1.52 -11.81 -4.85
C TYR A 37 2.29 -13.02 -4.31
N THR A 38 1.84 -13.59 -3.19
CA THR A 38 2.42 -14.82 -2.64
C THR A 38 2.32 -15.97 -3.65
N LEU A 39 1.15 -16.18 -4.25
CA LEU A 39 0.97 -17.20 -5.28
C LEU A 39 1.89 -16.95 -6.48
N PHE A 40 2.00 -15.72 -6.95
CA PHE A 40 2.91 -15.36 -8.05
C PHE A 40 4.37 -15.72 -7.73
N VAL A 41 4.82 -15.38 -6.52
CA VAL A 41 6.20 -15.62 -6.11
C VAL A 41 6.51 -17.10 -5.87
N PHE A 42 5.54 -17.88 -5.38
CA PHE A 42 5.73 -19.31 -5.12
C PHE A 42 5.57 -20.19 -6.36
N PHE A 43 4.66 -19.85 -7.27
CA PHE A 43 4.39 -20.62 -8.49
C PHE A 43 5.08 -20.06 -9.74
N GLY A 44 5.81 -18.95 -9.62
CA GLY A 44 6.53 -18.33 -10.71
C GLY A 44 7.79 -19.09 -11.14
N GLU A 45 8.34 -18.71 -12.29
CA GLU A 45 9.52 -19.36 -12.89
C GLU A 45 10.82 -19.06 -12.14
N HIS A 46 10.87 -17.98 -11.34
CA HIS A 46 12.05 -17.57 -10.60
C HIS A 46 11.93 -17.95 -9.10
N PRO A 47 12.39 -19.14 -8.69
CA PRO A 47 12.21 -19.63 -7.32
C PRO A 47 12.91 -18.78 -6.27
N LEU A 48 13.84 -17.88 -6.62
CA LEU A 48 14.50 -17.00 -5.65
C LEU A 48 13.65 -15.78 -5.26
N LEU A 49 12.52 -15.51 -5.94
CA LEU A 49 11.68 -14.34 -5.65
C LEU A 49 11.09 -14.36 -4.23
N TYR A 50 10.93 -15.52 -3.57
CA TYR A 50 10.36 -15.58 -2.20
C TYR A 50 11.15 -14.76 -1.17
N ILE A 51 12.43 -14.47 -1.43
CA ILE A 51 13.23 -13.65 -0.52
C ILE A 51 12.76 -12.19 -0.47
N ASN A 52 12.03 -11.73 -1.50
CA ASN A 52 11.42 -10.40 -1.54
C ASN A 52 10.11 -10.30 -0.74
N LEU A 53 9.51 -11.45 -0.40
CA LEU A 53 8.20 -11.55 0.25
C LEU A 53 8.16 -10.86 1.62
N PRO A 54 9.12 -11.08 2.56
CA PRO A 54 9.09 -10.35 3.84
C PRO A 54 9.20 -8.83 3.68
N ILE A 55 9.92 -8.33 2.66
CA ILE A 55 10.06 -6.89 2.40
C ILE A 55 8.77 -6.32 1.79
N ALA A 56 8.15 -7.05 0.87
CA ALA A 56 6.85 -6.68 0.30
C ALA A 56 5.77 -6.61 1.39
N LEU A 57 5.67 -7.64 2.24
CA LEU A 57 4.74 -7.67 3.37
C LEU A 57 4.98 -6.54 4.35
N TYR A 58 6.25 -6.25 4.69
CA TYR A 58 6.58 -5.13 5.56
C TYR A 58 6.03 -3.79 5.01
N THR A 59 6.20 -3.56 3.71
CA THR A 59 5.73 -2.33 3.05
C THR A 59 4.21 -2.20 3.12
N ILE A 60 3.51 -3.30 2.84
CA ILE A 60 2.03 -3.36 2.88
C ILE A 60 1.52 -3.13 4.31
N PHE A 61 2.05 -3.85 5.30
CA PHE A 61 1.63 -3.70 6.69
C PHE A 61 1.96 -2.33 7.27
N ARG A 62 3.08 -1.75 6.88
CA ARG A 62 3.44 -0.38 7.26
C ARG A 62 2.42 0.63 6.74
N TYR A 63 1.95 0.46 5.51
CA TYR A 63 0.92 1.30 4.92
C TYR A 63 -0.43 1.17 5.66
N GLU A 64 -0.90 -0.05 5.91
CA GLU A 64 -2.13 -0.30 6.69
C GLU A 64 -2.03 0.23 8.13
N SER A 65 -0.84 0.20 8.75
CA SER A 65 -0.61 0.83 10.05
C SER A 65 -0.82 2.34 10.01
N PHE A 66 -0.41 3.05 8.94
CA PHE A 66 -0.65 4.48 8.83
C PHE A 66 -2.12 4.84 8.72
N ILE A 67 -2.89 4.02 7.99
CA ILE A 67 -4.34 4.15 7.88
C ILE A 67 -4.98 3.96 9.26
N THR A 68 -4.58 2.91 9.98
CA THR A 68 -5.16 2.55 11.28
C THR A 68 -4.86 3.58 12.37
N THR A 69 -3.66 4.16 12.40
CA THR A 69 -3.27 5.18 13.40
C THR A 69 -3.88 6.56 13.11
N GLY A 70 -4.56 6.75 11.97
CA GLY A 70 -5.17 8.04 11.62
C GLY A 70 -4.15 9.16 11.43
N ASN A 71 -2.91 8.82 11.08
CA ASN A 71 -1.85 9.80 10.84
C ASN A 71 -2.20 10.67 9.62
N LYS A 72 -1.57 11.85 9.46
CA LYS A 72 -1.79 12.77 8.32
C LYS A 72 -1.73 12.08 6.95
N ILE A 73 -1.00 10.97 6.87
CA ILE A 73 -0.86 10.07 5.72
C ILE A 73 -2.21 9.45 5.31
N ALA A 74 -3.09 9.11 6.24
CA ALA A 74 -4.43 8.59 5.94
C ALA A 74 -5.33 9.62 5.21
N ARG A 75 -5.05 10.92 5.42
CA ARG A 75 -5.77 12.02 4.77
C ARG A 75 -5.12 12.47 3.45
N HIS A 76 -3.82 12.26 3.33
CA HIS A 76 -3.02 12.61 2.16
C HIS A 76 -2.11 11.44 1.80
N PRO A 77 -2.54 10.53 0.91
CA PRO A 77 -1.75 9.37 0.50
C PRO A 77 -0.42 9.76 -0.17
N GLU A 78 -0.29 11.00 -0.62
CA GLU A 78 0.95 11.57 -1.16
C GLU A 78 2.07 11.66 -0.10
N LEU A 79 1.72 11.79 1.19
CA LEU A 79 2.68 11.88 2.30
C LEU A 79 3.36 10.55 2.61
N VAL A 80 2.89 9.44 2.02
CA VAL A 80 3.51 8.12 2.14
C VAL A 80 4.99 8.17 1.75
N PHE A 81 5.33 8.93 0.72
CA PHE A 81 6.71 9.10 0.23
C PHE A 81 7.59 9.96 1.15
N THR A 82 7.01 10.63 2.14
CA THR A 82 7.76 11.45 3.10
C THR A 82 8.38 10.60 4.22
N ASP A 83 7.83 9.41 4.53
CA ASP A 83 8.42 8.54 5.56
C ASP A 83 9.64 7.80 5.00
N TRP A 84 10.81 8.18 5.51
CA TRP A 84 12.11 7.55 5.21
C TRP A 84 12.06 6.02 5.31
N ARG A 85 11.41 5.46 6.34
CA ARG A 85 11.36 4.01 6.58
C ARG A 85 10.56 3.29 5.50
N MET A 86 9.49 3.93 5.01
CA MET A 86 8.69 3.37 3.92
C MET A 86 9.45 3.45 2.60
N MET A 87 10.12 4.57 2.33
CA MET A 87 10.90 4.75 1.11
C MET A 87 12.08 3.78 1.03
N THR A 88 12.78 3.52 2.15
CA THR A 88 13.84 2.50 2.20
C THR A 88 13.31 1.11 1.90
N ALA A 89 12.12 0.76 2.40
CA ALA A 89 11.53 -0.56 2.16
C ALA A 89 11.11 -0.75 0.70
N ILE A 90 10.46 0.25 0.11
CA ILE A 90 10.07 0.24 -1.31
C ILE A 90 11.31 0.13 -2.21
N THR A 91 12.34 0.91 -1.91
CA THR A 91 13.60 0.91 -2.67
C THR A 91 14.31 -0.44 -2.56
N ALA A 92 14.42 -0.98 -1.34
CA ALA A 92 15.03 -2.29 -1.11
C ALA A 92 14.26 -3.42 -1.82
N TRP A 93 12.93 -3.38 -1.78
CA TRP A 93 12.09 -4.35 -2.49
C TRP A 93 12.28 -4.27 -4.01
N GLY A 94 12.30 -3.05 -4.56
CA GLY A 94 12.54 -2.83 -5.99
C GLY A 94 13.91 -3.34 -6.42
N ILE A 95 14.98 -2.94 -5.73
CA ILE A 95 16.35 -3.38 -6.02
C ILE A 95 16.44 -4.91 -6.00
N LEU A 96 15.87 -5.54 -4.97
CA LEU A 96 15.95 -6.97 -4.79
C LEU A 96 15.14 -7.73 -5.86
N THR A 97 13.98 -7.19 -6.27
CA THR A 97 13.20 -7.74 -7.39
C THR A 97 13.95 -7.60 -8.71
N PHE A 98 14.54 -6.44 -9.00
CA PHE A 98 15.38 -6.24 -10.19
C PHE A 98 16.61 -7.15 -10.19
N ALA A 99 17.25 -7.32 -9.03
CA ALA A 99 18.41 -8.21 -8.91
C ALA A 99 18.03 -9.66 -9.23
N VAL A 100 16.91 -10.17 -8.67
CA VAL A 100 16.47 -11.54 -8.94
C VAL A 100 16.13 -11.73 -10.42
N LEU A 101 15.48 -10.76 -11.08
CA LEU A 101 15.07 -10.90 -12.49
C LEU A 101 16.21 -10.76 -13.49
N TYR A 102 17.27 -10.00 -13.18
CA TYR A 102 18.37 -9.77 -14.13
C TYR A 102 19.54 -10.74 -13.94
N PHE A 103 19.79 -11.17 -12.71
CA PHE A 103 20.88 -12.11 -12.41
C PHE A 103 20.46 -13.58 -12.53
N TYR A 104 19.16 -13.88 -12.68
CA TYR A 104 18.63 -15.24 -12.75
C TYR A 104 17.56 -15.38 -13.83
#